data_AF-A0A9W4WFZ2-F1
#
_entry.id   AF-A0A9W4WFZ2-F1
#
_cell.length_a   1.000
_cell.length_b   1.000
_cell.length_c   1.000
_cell.angle_alpha   90.00
_cell.angle_beta   90.00
_cell.angle_gamma   90.00
#
_symmetry.space_group_name_H-M   'P 1'
#
loop_
_entity.id
_entity.type
_entity.pdbx_description
1 polymer ?
#
loop_
_entity_poly.entity_id
_entity_poly.type
_entity_poly.pdbx_seq_one_letter_code
_entity_poly.pdbx_strand_id
1 'polypeptide(L)'
;MPPRTEDEPVQTPPYHDDADSEREDESDDEGAEARMLRTLDGSGPEVEAAPGAALSHQREEEELLKPPEKPKPIAWRDLPQKQQLLVITLTRLSEPLVQTSLQSYMFYQLKWFDPTLPDSVISSQAGILHASFTAAQFITAMIWGRLADSKRFGRKTVLMIGLLGTCLSCVGFGFSQSFAQALFFRCIGGATNGNVGVLRTMISEIVREKKFQARAFILLPMTFNIGVIIGPILGGILSDPAGSYPGLFGDVEFFKKYPYATPNLLSAVFLSCAALSVWLCLD
;
A
#
# COMPACT_ATOMS: atom_id res chain seq x y z
N MET A 1 -52.03 -34.97 -4.98
CA MET A 1 -52.00 -35.81 -3.77
C MET A 1 -51.48 -37.17 -4.21
N PRO A 2 -50.22 -37.54 -3.91
CA PRO A 2 -49.77 -37.92 -2.55
C PRO A 2 -48.38 -37.32 -2.14
N PRO A 3 -47.92 -37.54 -0.88
CA PRO A 3 -46.69 -36.96 -0.33
C PRO A 3 -45.47 -37.89 -0.51
N ARG A 4 -44.25 -37.31 -0.51
CA ARG A 4 -42.99 -38.07 -0.52
C ARG A 4 -42.12 -37.64 0.67
N THR A 5 -41.93 -38.59 1.57
CA THR A 5 -40.80 -38.82 2.49
C THR A 5 -39.46 -38.69 1.74
N GLU A 6 -38.27 -38.53 2.31
CA GLU A 6 -37.67 -38.43 3.66
C GLU A 6 -36.21 -37.94 3.39
N ASP A 7 -35.53 -37.55 4.46
CA ASP A 7 -34.17 -37.03 4.53
C ASP A 7 -33.09 -37.74 3.70
N GLU A 8 -32.17 -36.95 3.10
CA GLU A 8 -30.95 -37.42 2.46
C GLU A 8 -29.72 -36.79 3.16
N PRO A 9 -28.87 -37.56 3.86
CA PRO A 9 -27.60 -37.06 4.36
C PRO A 9 -26.42 -37.36 3.41
N VAL A 10 -25.50 -36.40 3.41
CA VAL A 10 -24.31 -36.22 2.59
C VAL A 10 -23.31 -37.40 2.66
N GLN A 11 -22.89 -37.87 1.49
CA GLN A 11 -21.89 -38.91 1.26
C GLN A 11 -20.48 -38.29 1.14
N THR A 12 -19.53 -38.73 1.98
CA THR A 12 -18.07 -38.51 1.77
C THR A 12 -17.43 -39.78 1.21
N PRO A 13 -16.47 -39.68 0.26
CA PRO A 13 -15.85 -40.84 -0.39
C PRO A 13 -14.78 -41.54 0.50
N PRO A 14 -14.38 -42.78 0.15
CA PRO A 14 -13.66 -43.69 1.02
C PRO A 14 -12.16 -43.45 1.08
N TYR A 15 -11.58 -43.81 2.23
CA TYR A 15 -10.16 -43.87 2.55
C TYR A 15 -9.49 -44.95 1.67
N HIS A 16 -8.44 -44.59 0.94
CA HIS A 16 -7.64 -45.54 0.16
C HIS A 16 -6.76 -46.37 1.11
N ASP A 17 -6.86 -47.67 0.94
CA ASP A 17 -6.06 -48.73 1.54
C ASP A 17 -4.89 -49.02 0.59
N ASP A 18 -3.66 -48.77 1.03
CA ASP A 18 -2.43 -49.19 0.34
C ASP A 18 -1.56 -49.91 1.37
N ALA A 19 -1.97 -51.15 1.67
CA ALA A 19 -1.13 -52.15 2.32
C ALA A 19 -0.83 -53.26 1.32
N ASP A 20 0.37 -53.25 0.74
CA ASP A 20 1.02 -54.47 0.26
C ASP A 20 2.53 -54.26 0.07
N SER A 21 3.29 -55.29 0.48
CA SER A 21 4.76 -55.47 0.45
C SER A 21 5.53 -54.63 1.50
N GLU A 22 6.34 -55.16 2.42
CA GLU A 22 7.24 -56.33 2.43
C GLU A 22 7.36 -56.82 3.91
N ARG A 23 6.93 -58.04 4.25
CA ARG A 23 7.75 -59.24 4.60
C ARG A 23 9.11 -59.02 5.30
N GLU A 24 9.24 -59.77 6.42
CA GLU A 24 10.46 -60.31 7.09
C GLU A 24 11.21 -59.26 7.94
N ASP A 25 11.48 -59.43 9.24
CA ASP A 25 12.00 -60.61 9.94
C ASP A 25 11.41 -60.77 11.37
N GLU A 26 11.10 -62.02 11.68
CA GLU A 26 10.59 -62.54 12.93
C GLU A 26 11.75 -63.24 13.67
N SER A 27 12.60 -62.47 14.35
CA SER A 27 13.59 -63.01 15.29
C SER A 27 14.17 -61.87 16.13
N ASP A 28 13.71 -61.68 17.37
CA ASP A 28 14.49 -60.98 18.43
C ASP A 28 13.78 -60.92 19.80
N ASP A 29 12.64 -61.60 20.01
CA ASP A 29 11.86 -61.46 21.25
C ASP A 29 12.37 -62.31 22.45
N GLU A 30 13.30 -63.25 22.23
CA GLU A 30 13.88 -64.04 23.34
C GLU A 30 14.98 -63.29 24.13
N GLY A 31 15.48 -62.16 23.63
CA GLY A 31 16.52 -61.36 24.29
C GLY A 31 15.99 -60.39 25.36
N ALA A 32 14.70 -60.05 25.31
CA ALA A 32 14.10 -59.00 26.15
C ALA A 32 13.76 -59.49 27.57
N GLU A 33 13.21 -60.70 27.71
CA GLU A 33 12.84 -61.24 29.03
C GLU A 33 14.04 -61.61 29.89
N ALA A 34 15.13 -62.12 29.28
CA ALA A 34 16.36 -62.45 30.02
C ALA A 34 17.08 -61.20 30.58
N ARG A 35 16.82 -60.02 29.99
CA ARG A 35 17.39 -58.74 30.43
C ARG A 35 16.57 -58.10 31.56
N MET A 36 15.27 -58.38 31.61
CA MET A 36 14.36 -57.85 32.64
C MET A 36 14.50 -58.56 34.00
N LEU A 37 14.96 -59.81 34.00
CA LEU A 37 15.20 -60.59 35.23
C LEU A 37 16.55 -60.31 35.91
N ARG A 38 17.47 -59.59 35.26
CA ARG A 38 18.79 -59.22 35.84
C ARG A 38 18.79 -57.91 36.63
N THR A 39 17.68 -57.18 36.66
CA THR A 39 17.57 -55.89 37.38
C THR A 39 17.02 -56.00 38.81
N LEU A 40 16.78 -57.21 39.32
CA LEU A 40 16.33 -57.46 40.69
C LEU A 40 17.44 -57.96 41.64
N ASP A 41 18.71 -57.76 41.28
CA ASP A 41 19.83 -57.95 42.21
C ASP A 41 20.35 -56.57 42.65
N GLY A 42 20.28 -56.33 43.95
CA GLY A 42 20.48 -55.03 44.60
C GLY A 42 21.94 -54.58 44.64
N SER A 43 22.56 -54.41 43.48
CA SER A 43 23.88 -53.79 43.32
C SER A 43 23.96 -53.01 42.01
N GLY A 44 23.25 -51.89 41.96
CA GLY A 44 23.49 -50.90 40.91
C GLY A 44 24.88 -50.28 41.10
N PRO A 45 25.68 -50.06 40.06
CA PRO A 45 26.75 -49.09 40.16
C PRO A 45 26.09 -47.73 40.44
N GLU A 46 26.53 -47.03 41.48
CA GLU A 46 26.26 -45.60 41.62
C GLU A 46 26.74 -44.93 40.33
N VAL A 47 25.80 -44.69 39.41
CA VAL A 47 26.02 -43.79 38.29
C VAL A 47 26.07 -42.41 38.95
N GLU A 48 27.28 -42.03 39.34
CA GLU A 48 27.64 -40.67 39.69
C GLU A 48 27.25 -39.81 38.49
N ALA A 49 26.03 -39.25 38.54
CA ALA A 49 25.51 -38.39 37.51
C ALA A 49 26.50 -37.25 37.33
N ALA A 50 27.21 -37.25 36.20
CA ALA A 50 28.24 -36.27 35.93
C ALA A 50 27.65 -34.87 36.19
N PRO A 51 28.27 -34.04 37.06
CA PRO A 51 27.68 -32.79 37.50
C PRO A 51 27.34 -31.82 36.35
N GLY A 52 27.92 -32.03 35.16
CA GLY A 52 27.60 -31.28 33.95
C GLY A 52 26.24 -31.58 33.29
N ALA A 53 25.68 -32.78 33.43
CA ALA A 53 24.43 -33.16 32.76
C ALA A 53 23.18 -32.59 33.46
N ALA A 54 23.22 -32.52 34.80
CA ALA A 54 22.19 -31.82 35.57
C ALA A 54 22.24 -30.31 35.33
N LEU A 55 23.44 -29.75 35.19
CA LEU A 55 23.64 -28.33 34.87
C LEU A 55 23.20 -27.98 33.45
N SER A 56 23.37 -28.85 32.46
CA SER A 56 22.87 -28.61 31.10
C SER A 56 21.35 -28.64 31.03
N HIS A 57 20.70 -29.59 31.71
CA HIS A 57 19.24 -29.65 31.80
C HIS A 57 18.66 -28.46 32.57
N GLN A 58 19.29 -28.05 33.68
CA GLN A 58 18.89 -26.84 34.40
C GLN A 58 19.09 -25.58 33.59
N ARG A 59 20.17 -25.48 32.80
CA ARG A 59 20.45 -24.34 31.94
C ARG A 59 19.47 -24.26 30.75
N GLU A 60 19.07 -25.41 30.21
CA GLU A 60 18.03 -25.50 29.19
C GLU A 60 16.66 -25.14 29.76
N GLU A 61 16.29 -25.63 30.96
CA GLU A 61 15.05 -25.22 31.65
C GLU A 61 15.06 -23.73 32.00
N GLU A 62 16.19 -23.19 32.47
CA GLU A 62 16.37 -21.78 32.82
C GLU A 62 16.37 -20.87 31.57
N GLU A 63 16.84 -21.38 30.43
CA GLU A 63 16.76 -20.69 29.13
C GLU A 63 15.35 -20.76 28.53
N LEU A 64 14.62 -21.86 28.73
CA LEU A 64 13.22 -22.04 28.32
C LEU A 64 12.24 -21.25 29.21
N LEU A 65 12.59 -21.02 30.48
CA LEU A 65 11.83 -20.19 31.43
C LEU A 65 12.03 -18.68 31.24
N LYS A 66 12.98 -18.24 30.40
CA LYS A 66 13.10 -16.82 30.08
C LYS A 66 11.83 -16.38 29.36
N PRO A 67 11.07 -15.40 29.90
CA PRO A 67 9.91 -14.88 29.19
C PRO A 67 10.38 -14.39 27.82
N PRO A 68 9.62 -14.64 26.74
CA PRO A 68 10.03 -14.27 25.39
C PRO A 68 10.47 -12.81 25.39
N GLU A 69 11.73 -12.57 25.02
CA GLU A 69 12.35 -11.26 25.08
C GLU A 69 11.45 -10.29 24.28
N LYS A 70 10.85 -9.30 24.96
CA LYS A 70 9.94 -8.37 24.31
C LYS A 70 10.71 -7.73 23.14
N PRO A 71 10.21 -7.81 21.90
CA PRO A 71 10.97 -7.34 20.75
C PRO A 71 11.34 -5.88 21.00
N LYS A 72 12.64 -5.58 20.95
CA LYS A 72 13.17 -4.23 21.22
C LYS A 72 12.37 -3.23 20.38
N PRO A 73 11.91 -2.10 20.97
CA PRO A 73 11.21 -1.09 20.22
C PRO A 73 12.16 -0.60 19.14
N ILE A 74 11.80 -0.89 17.89
CA ILE A 74 12.60 -0.54 16.73
C ILE A 74 12.81 0.99 16.73
N ALA A 75 13.89 1.54 16.19
CA ALA A 75 14.01 2.99 15.99
C ALA A 75 13.77 3.34 14.52
N TRP A 76 13.30 4.57 14.24
CA TRP A 76 13.23 5.08 12.85
C TRP A 76 14.62 5.12 12.18
N ARG A 77 15.67 5.15 13.00
CA ARG A 77 17.07 5.10 12.57
C ARG A 77 17.50 3.71 12.11
N ASP A 78 16.73 2.67 12.37
CA ASP A 78 17.09 1.29 12.01
C ASP A 78 16.46 0.84 10.69
N LEU A 79 15.63 1.68 10.07
CA LEU A 79 14.98 1.37 8.79
C LEU A 79 16.03 1.17 7.68
N PRO A 80 15.90 0.10 6.88
CA PRO A 80 16.79 -0.17 5.77
C PRO A 80 16.43 0.73 4.56
N GLN A 81 17.41 1.00 3.70
CA GLN A 81 17.29 1.85 2.49
C GLN A 81 16.52 3.18 2.69
N LYS A 82 16.86 3.93 3.74
CA LYS A 82 16.17 5.18 4.14
C LYS A 82 15.99 6.20 3.01
N GLN A 83 16.96 6.31 2.10
CA GLN A 83 16.88 7.24 0.97
C GLN A 83 15.78 6.85 -0.01
N GLN A 84 15.71 5.57 -0.39
CA GLN A 84 14.64 5.06 -1.28
C GLN A 84 13.27 5.18 -0.60
N LEU A 85 13.17 4.82 0.68
CA LEU A 85 11.93 4.95 1.44
C LEU A 85 11.47 6.40 1.57
N LEU A 86 12.40 7.34 1.81
CA LEU A 86 12.10 8.77 1.87
C LEU A 86 11.57 9.28 0.52
N VAL A 87 12.22 8.92 -0.58
CA VAL A 87 11.80 9.33 -1.94
C VAL A 87 10.41 8.82 -2.27
N ILE A 88 10.13 7.55 -1.97
CA ILE A 88 8.79 6.94 -2.14
C ILE A 88 7.76 7.66 -1.28
N THR A 89 8.12 8.01 -0.04
CA THR A 89 7.23 8.71 0.89
C THR A 89 6.93 10.14 0.41
N LEU A 90 7.93 10.88 -0.06
CA LEU A 90 7.76 12.22 -0.63
C LEU A 90 6.92 12.18 -1.91
N THR A 91 7.18 11.19 -2.77
CA THR A 91 6.38 10.96 -3.97
C THR A 91 4.93 10.67 -3.60
N ARG A 92 4.72 9.79 -2.61
CA ARG A 92 3.39 9.46 -2.13
C ARG A 92 2.66 10.66 -1.54
N LEU A 93 3.37 11.59 -0.89
CA LEU A 93 2.79 12.81 -0.34
C LEU A 93 2.24 13.75 -1.43
N SER A 94 2.86 13.77 -2.61
CA SER A 94 2.46 14.67 -3.70
C SER A 94 1.04 14.40 -4.23
N GLU A 95 0.67 13.13 -4.38
CA GLU A 95 -0.64 12.73 -4.90
C GLU A 95 -1.83 13.23 -4.07
N PRO A 96 -1.95 12.90 -2.76
CA PRO A 96 -3.06 13.36 -1.94
C PRO A 96 -3.06 14.88 -1.79
N LEU A 97 -1.88 15.51 -1.73
CA LEU A 97 -1.78 16.98 -1.67
C LEU A 97 -2.43 17.61 -2.90
N VAL A 98 -2.08 17.16 -4.11
CA VAL A 98 -2.63 17.70 -5.35
C VAL A 98 -4.11 17.37 -5.50
N GLN A 99 -4.51 16.14 -5.18
CA GLN A 99 -5.90 15.70 -5.29
C GLN A 99 -6.84 16.48 -4.35
N THR A 100 -6.42 16.70 -3.11
CA THR A 100 -7.23 17.43 -2.12
C THR A 100 -7.20 18.93 -2.35
N SER A 101 -6.09 19.47 -2.87
CA SER A 101 -6.01 20.83 -3.39
C SER A 101 -7.02 21.05 -4.50
N LEU A 102 -7.04 20.19 -5.53
CA LEU A 102 -8.03 20.22 -6.61
C LEU A 102 -9.47 20.23 -6.09
N GLN A 103 -9.76 19.43 -5.07
CA GLN A 103 -11.10 19.33 -4.50
C GLN A 103 -11.56 20.62 -3.82
N SER A 104 -10.63 21.41 -3.25
CA SER A 104 -10.97 22.64 -2.52
C SER A 104 -11.52 23.76 -3.40
N TYR A 105 -11.01 23.90 -4.63
CA TYR A 105 -11.43 24.97 -5.55
C TYR A 105 -12.25 24.48 -6.75
N MET A 106 -12.44 23.16 -6.92
CA MET A 106 -13.19 22.57 -8.04
C MET A 106 -14.61 23.15 -8.18
N PHE A 107 -15.30 23.38 -7.06
CA PHE A 107 -16.62 24.01 -7.09
C PHE A 107 -16.58 25.43 -7.68
N TYR A 108 -15.61 26.24 -7.24
CA TYR A 108 -15.43 27.61 -7.72
C TYR A 108 -15.02 27.65 -9.19
N GLN A 109 -14.18 26.71 -9.63
CA GLN A 109 -13.80 26.59 -11.04
C GLN A 109 -14.99 26.24 -11.94
N LEU A 110 -15.84 25.30 -11.52
CA LEU A 110 -17.06 24.96 -12.26
C LEU A 110 -18.06 26.12 -12.29
N LYS A 111 -18.19 26.86 -11.18
CA LYS A 111 -19.01 28.09 -11.11
C LYS A 111 -18.48 29.18 -12.05
N TRP A 112 -17.18 29.23 -12.28
CA TRP A 112 -16.58 30.17 -13.23
C TRP A 112 -16.86 29.80 -14.69
N PHE A 113 -17.01 28.51 -15.02
CA PHE A 113 -17.39 28.09 -16.38
C PHE A 113 -18.80 28.54 -16.76
N ASP A 114 -19.77 28.32 -15.85
CA ASP A 114 -21.18 28.64 -16.10
C ASP A 114 -21.82 29.31 -14.87
N PRO A 115 -21.66 30.64 -14.70
CA PRO A 115 -22.16 31.35 -13.52
C PRO A 115 -23.70 31.41 -13.42
N THR A 116 -24.39 31.07 -14.50
CA THR A 116 -25.86 31.10 -14.60
C THR A 116 -26.51 29.84 -14.01
N LEU A 117 -25.74 28.77 -13.77
CA LEU A 117 -26.25 27.53 -13.23
C LEU A 117 -26.50 27.62 -11.71
N PRO A 118 -27.54 26.94 -11.19
CA PRO A 118 -27.78 26.85 -9.77
C PRO A 118 -26.67 26.07 -9.06
N ASP A 119 -26.35 26.47 -7.82
CA ASP A 119 -25.27 25.87 -7.02
C ASP A 119 -25.44 24.34 -6.81
N SER A 120 -26.68 23.84 -6.84
CA SER A 120 -26.98 22.40 -6.77
C SER A 120 -26.49 21.61 -7.99
N VAL A 121 -26.57 22.19 -9.19
CA VAL A 121 -26.08 21.58 -10.43
C VAL A 121 -24.55 21.61 -10.47
N ILE A 122 -23.94 22.72 -10.03
CA ILE A 122 -22.48 22.85 -9.94
C ILE A 122 -21.90 21.83 -8.96
N SER A 123 -22.55 21.65 -7.81
CA SER A 123 -22.17 20.61 -6.83
C SER A 123 -22.30 19.19 -7.42
N SER A 124 -23.38 18.93 -8.17
CA SER A 124 -23.56 17.66 -8.86
C SER A 124 -22.47 17.41 -9.92
N GLN A 125 -22.11 18.44 -10.69
CA GLN A 125 -21.01 18.42 -11.66
C GLN A 125 -19.66 18.14 -10.98
N ALA A 126 -19.38 18.75 -9.83
CA ALA A 126 -18.18 18.48 -9.04
C ALA A 126 -18.13 17.01 -8.58
N GLY A 127 -19.29 16.47 -8.17
CA GLY A 127 -19.45 15.05 -7.86
C GLY A 127 -19.19 14.14 -9.06
N ILE A 128 -19.70 14.48 -10.24
CA ILE A 128 -19.45 13.74 -11.49
C ILE A 128 -17.96 13.78 -11.86
N LEU A 129 -17.30 14.92 -11.75
CA LEU A 129 -15.84 15.03 -11.98
C LEU A 129 -15.06 14.11 -11.04
N HIS A 130 -15.40 14.11 -9.75
CA HIS A 130 -14.75 13.22 -8.79
C HIS A 130 -15.04 11.75 -9.10
N ALA A 131 -16.30 11.41 -9.40
CA ALA A 131 -16.70 10.04 -9.72
C ALA A 131 -16.00 9.54 -10.99
N SER A 132 -15.86 10.39 -12.02
CA SER A 132 -15.18 10.04 -13.27
C SER A 132 -13.70 9.70 -13.05
N PHE A 133 -13.02 10.44 -12.18
CA PHE A 133 -11.64 10.17 -11.81
C PHE A 133 -11.53 8.80 -11.13
N THR A 134 -12.36 8.55 -10.11
CA THR A 134 -12.35 7.28 -9.37
C THR A 134 -12.76 6.10 -10.26
N ALA A 135 -13.73 6.30 -11.15
CA ALA A 135 -14.18 5.28 -12.11
C ALA A 135 -13.09 4.92 -13.11
N ALA A 136 -12.42 5.92 -13.69
CA ALA A 136 -11.28 5.71 -14.58
C ALA A 136 -10.14 4.97 -13.85
N GLN A 137 -9.83 5.38 -12.62
CA GLN A 137 -8.83 4.73 -11.77
C GLN A 137 -9.19 3.27 -11.48
N PHE A 138 -10.47 2.99 -11.19
CA PHE A 138 -10.93 1.62 -10.92
C PHE A 138 -10.75 0.71 -12.14
N ILE A 139 -11.13 1.20 -13.33
CA ILE A 139 -11.00 0.45 -14.59
C ILE A 139 -9.54 0.16 -14.91
N THR A 140 -8.64 1.14 -14.70
CA THR A 140 -7.23 0.99 -15.05
C THR A 140 -6.37 0.36 -13.95
N ALA A 141 -6.85 0.24 -12.71
CA ALA A 141 -6.10 -0.29 -11.58
C ALA A 141 -5.48 -1.68 -11.86
N MET A 142 -6.26 -2.60 -12.44
CA MET A 142 -5.79 -3.95 -12.78
C MET A 142 -4.74 -3.93 -13.90
N ILE A 143 -4.88 -3.02 -14.87
CA ILE A 143 -3.94 -2.86 -15.98
C ILE A 143 -2.59 -2.39 -15.45
N TRP A 144 -2.59 -1.37 -14.57
CA TRP A 144 -1.37 -0.87 -13.95
C TRP A 144 -0.67 -1.88 -13.05
N GLY A 145 -1.43 -2.69 -12.30
CA GLY A 145 -0.86 -3.79 -11.52
C GLY A 145 -0.09 -4.78 -12.40
N ARG A 146 -0.72 -5.24 -13.50
CA ARG A 146 -0.07 -6.15 -14.45
C ARG A 146 1.13 -5.52 -15.18
N LEU A 147 1.04 -4.24 -15.52
CA LEU A 147 2.16 -3.50 -16.11
C LEU A 147 3.34 -3.35 -15.15
N ALA A 148 3.06 -3.11 -13.86
CA ALA A 148 4.07 -2.91 -12.83
C ALA A 148 4.86 -4.20 -12.55
N ASP A 149 4.20 -5.35 -12.64
CA ASP A 149 4.83 -6.67 -12.48
C ASP A 149 5.48 -7.21 -13.78
N SER A 150 5.29 -6.53 -14.91
CA SER A 150 5.88 -6.94 -16.19
C SER A 150 7.37 -6.65 -16.24
N LYS A 151 8.18 -7.64 -16.65
CA LYS A 151 9.65 -7.54 -16.77
C LYS A 151 10.14 -6.41 -17.69
N ARG A 152 9.29 -5.94 -18.62
CA ARG A 152 9.66 -4.89 -19.60
C ARG A 152 9.44 -3.47 -19.10
N PHE A 153 8.45 -3.26 -18.23
CA PHE A 153 8.08 -1.93 -17.76
C PHE A 153 8.53 -1.73 -16.31
N GLY A 154 8.40 -2.74 -15.45
CA GLY A 154 8.79 -2.66 -14.05
C GLY A 154 8.01 -1.59 -13.26
N ARG A 155 8.23 -1.58 -11.95
CA ARG A 155 7.49 -0.71 -11.02
C ARG A 155 7.89 0.76 -11.11
N LYS A 156 9.18 1.03 -11.33
CA LYS A 156 9.72 2.38 -11.51
C LYS A 156 9.05 3.10 -12.68
N THR A 157 8.93 2.46 -13.83
CA THR A 157 8.34 3.09 -15.03
C THR A 157 6.85 3.34 -14.86
N VAL A 158 6.11 2.39 -14.27
CA VAL A 158 4.68 2.60 -13.99
C VAL A 158 4.46 3.78 -13.06
N LEU A 159 5.26 3.89 -11.98
CA LEU A 159 5.20 5.02 -11.07
C LEU A 159 5.48 6.34 -11.79
N MET A 160 6.49 6.39 -12.66
CA MET A 160 6.79 7.58 -13.47
C MET A 160 5.65 7.95 -14.43
N ILE A 161 5.07 6.97 -15.13
CA ILE A 161 3.96 7.23 -16.06
C ILE A 161 2.75 7.77 -15.29
N GLY A 162 2.45 7.25 -14.10
CA GLY A 162 1.34 7.74 -13.29
C GLY A 162 1.57 9.16 -12.77
N LEU A 163 2.81 9.50 -12.36
CA LEU A 163 3.17 10.87 -11.95
C LEU A 163 3.07 11.86 -13.12
N LEU A 164 3.60 11.49 -14.30
CA LEU A 164 3.54 12.32 -15.51
C LEU A 164 2.11 12.48 -16.02
N GLY A 165 1.30 11.41 -15.98
CA GLY A 165 -0.11 11.44 -16.35
C GLY A 165 -0.93 12.32 -15.42
N THR A 166 -0.66 12.25 -14.11
CA THR A 166 -1.28 13.13 -13.11
C THR A 166 -0.85 14.59 -13.33
N CYS A 167 0.43 14.83 -13.64
CA CYS A 167 0.95 16.16 -13.97
C CYS A 167 0.23 16.75 -15.20
N LEU A 168 0.14 15.98 -16.29
CA LEU A 168 -0.56 16.38 -17.51
C LEU A 168 -2.04 16.66 -17.26
N SER A 169 -2.70 15.82 -16.46
CA SER A 169 -4.09 16.02 -16.04
C SER A 169 -4.28 17.32 -15.26
N CYS A 170 -3.38 17.63 -14.32
CA CYS A 170 -3.44 18.86 -13.54
C CYS A 170 -3.25 20.10 -14.42
N VAL A 171 -2.25 20.08 -15.31
CA VAL A 171 -2.01 21.17 -16.27
C VAL A 171 -3.23 21.36 -17.16
N GLY A 172 -3.73 20.29 -17.79
CA GLY A 172 -4.92 20.36 -18.65
C GLY A 172 -6.17 20.82 -17.92
N PHE A 173 -6.37 20.39 -16.68
CA PHE A 173 -7.48 20.83 -15.83
C PHE A 173 -7.37 22.32 -15.47
N GLY A 174 -6.16 22.83 -15.21
CA GLY A 174 -5.94 24.25 -14.95
C GLY A 174 -6.20 25.17 -16.14
N PHE A 175 -5.98 24.67 -17.36
CA PHE A 175 -6.28 25.39 -18.60
C PHE A 175 -7.67 25.12 -19.17
N SER A 176 -8.46 24.25 -18.52
CA SER A 176 -9.80 23.92 -18.99
C SER A 176 -10.74 25.13 -18.86
N GLN A 177 -11.55 25.35 -19.88
CA GLN A 177 -12.54 26.44 -19.95
C GLN A 177 -13.98 25.92 -20.05
N SER A 178 -14.15 24.59 -20.04
CA SER A 178 -15.45 23.94 -20.15
C SER A 178 -15.50 22.68 -19.30
N PHE A 179 -16.71 22.33 -18.87
CA PHE A 179 -16.96 21.10 -18.12
C PHE A 179 -16.46 19.84 -18.85
N ALA A 180 -16.67 19.74 -20.16
CA ALA A 180 -16.26 18.58 -20.96
C ALA A 180 -14.72 18.40 -21.00
N GLN A 181 -13.97 19.50 -21.16
CA GLN A 181 -12.50 19.46 -21.10
C GLN A 181 -12.02 19.06 -19.71
N ALA A 182 -12.61 19.65 -18.67
CA ALA A 182 -12.30 19.34 -17.29
C ALA A 182 -12.54 17.85 -16.99
N LEU A 183 -13.67 17.30 -17.45
CA LEU A 183 -14.01 15.89 -17.34
C LEU A 183 -13.00 15.00 -18.07
N PHE A 184 -12.63 15.34 -19.30
CA PHE A 184 -11.64 14.60 -20.09
C PHE A 184 -10.28 14.51 -19.39
N PHE A 185 -9.76 15.66 -18.92
CA PHE A 185 -8.49 15.67 -18.19
C PHE A 185 -8.57 14.91 -16.87
N ARG A 186 -9.70 14.94 -16.16
CA ARG A 186 -9.90 14.14 -14.94
C ARG A 186 -9.96 12.65 -15.22
N CYS A 187 -10.59 12.23 -16.31
CA CYS A 187 -10.55 10.84 -16.76
C CYS A 187 -9.12 10.39 -17.07
N ILE A 188 -8.31 11.21 -17.76
CA ILE A 188 -6.89 10.90 -18.00
C ILE A 188 -6.11 10.79 -16.68
N GLY A 189 -6.34 11.73 -15.76
CA GLY A 189 -5.71 11.72 -14.44
C GLY A 189 -6.02 10.45 -13.68
N GLY A 190 -7.29 10.07 -13.60
CA GLY A 190 -7.72 8.82 -12.95
C GLY A 190 -7.19 7.59 -13.67
N ALA A 191 -7.28 7.56 -15.01
CA ALA A 191 -6.82 6.46 -15.83
C ALA A 191 -5.32 6.20 -15.68
N THR A 192 -4.50 7.22 -15.40
CA THR A 192 -3.06 7.09 -15.17
C THR A 192 -2.68 6.90 -13.70
N ASN A 193 -3.62 7.04 -12.77
CA ASN A 193 -3.34 7.00 -11.32
C ASN A 193 -3.39 5.58 -10.72
N GLY A 194 -2.42 4.74 -11.07
CA GLY A 194 -2.20 3.41 -10.49
C GLY A 194 -1.23 3.39 -9.30
N ASN A 195 -0.74 4.55 -8.87
CA ASN A 195 0.47 4.66 -8.05
C ASN A 195 0.30 4.14 -6.62
N VAL A 196 -0.91 4.20 -6.05
CA VAL A 196 -1.19 3.73 -4.67
C VAL A 196 -0.79 2.27 -4.48
N GLY A 197 -1.15 1.41 -5.43
CA GLY A 197 -0.84 -0.01 -5.39
C GLY A 197 0.65 -0.26 -5.58
N VAL A 198 1.25 0.40 -6.59
CA VAL A 198 2.67 0.25 -6.93
C VAL A 198 3.58 0.73 -5.79
N LEU A 199 3.26 1.85 -5.14
CA LEU A 199 4.03 2.35 -3.99
C LEU A 199 3.95 1.39 -2.81
N ARG A 200 2.77 0.80 -2.53
CA ARG A 200 2.61 -0.18 -1.47
C ARG A 200 3.47 -1.42 -1.71
N THR A 201 3.50 -1.91 -2.94
CA THR A 201 4.28 -3.09 -3.30
C THR A 201 5.78 -2.80 -3.33
N MET A 202 6.21 -1.61 -3.78
CA MET A 202 7.60 -1.16 -3.70
C MET A 202 8.11 -1.04 -2.26
N ILE A 203 7.30 -0.51 -1.33
CA ILE A 203 7.65 -0.46 0.10
C ILE A 203 7.87 -1.88 0.65
N SER A 204 7.02 -2.83 0.25
CA SER A 204 7.15 -4.24 0.65
C SER A 204 8.44 -4.90 0.13
N GLU A 205 8.92 -4.50 -1.05
CA GLU A 205 10.13 -5.05 -1.66
C GLU A 205 11.41 -4.50 -1.05
N ILE A 206 11.40 -3.21 -0.72
CA ILE A 206 12.51 -2.53 -0.04
C ILE A 206 12.62 -3.05 1.40
N VAL A 207 11.50 -3.10 2.11
CA VAL A 207 11.43 -3.52 3.51
C VAL A 207 11.10 -5.00 3.60
N ARG A 208 12.12 -5.84 3.38
CA ARG A 208 11.97 -7.31 3.40
C ARG A 208 11.72 -7.87 4.80
N GLU A 209 12.24 -7.22 5.84
CA GLU A 209 12.12 -7.70 7.20
C GLU A 209 10.76 -7.29 7.81
N LYS A 210 9.95 -8.29 8.21
CA LYS A 210 8.62 -8.08 8.81
C LYS A 210 8.62 -7.12 9.99
N LYS A 211 9.71 -7.09 10.77
CA LYS A 211 9.87 -6.20 11.93
C LYS A 211 9.79 -4.72 11.54
N PHE A 212 10.30 -4.34 10.37
CA PHE A 212 10.30 -2.96 9.87
C PHE A 212 9.05 -2.62 9.05
N GLN A 213 8.36 -3.62 8.48
CA GLN A 213 7.22 -3.40 7.58
C GLN A 213 6.10 -2.57 8.21
N ALA A 214 5.75 -2.82 9.49
CA ALA A 214 4.71 -2.04 10.18
C ALA A 214 5.00 -0.52 10.16
N ARG A 215 6.26 -0.12 10.34
CA ARG A 215 6.70 1.29 10.31
C ARG A 215 6.84 1.84 8.91
N ALA A 216 7.11 1.01 7.92
CA ALA A 216 7.16 1.45 6.55
C ALA A 216 5.74 1.69 6.01
N PHE A 217 4.80 0.80 6.32
CA PHE A 217 3.41 0.93 5.89
C PHE A 217 2.66 2.07 6.58
N ILE A 218 3.01 2.45 7.82
CA ILE A 218 2.38 3.62 8.48
C ILE A 218 2.73 4.95 7.80
N LEU A 219 3.81 5.01 7.00
CA LEU A 219 4.15 6.21 6.22
C LEU A 219 3.09 6.54 5.16
N LEU A 220 2.41 5.52 4.60
CA LEU A 220 1.36 5.71 3.60
C LEU A 220 0.14 6.48 4.13
N PRO A 221 -0.51 6.11 5.25
CA PRO A 221 -1.59 6.89 5.83
C PRO A 221 -1.11 8.21 6.45
N MET A 222 0.12 8.27 7.00
CA MET A 222 0.70 9.53 7.51
C MET A 222 0.78 10.58 6.40
N THR A 223 1.37 10.23 5.26
CA THR A 223 1.48 11.15 4.11
C THR A 223 0.12 11.52 3.54
N PHE A 224 -0.83 10.59 3.52
CA PHE A 224 -2.21 10.89 3.12
C PHE A 224 -2.86 11.97 4.01
N ASN A 225 -2.77 11.81 5.34
CA ASN A 225 -3.34 12.78 6.29
C ASN A 225 -2.67 14.16 6.16
N ILE A 226 -1.35 14.20 6.00
CA ILE A 226 -0.62 15.45 5.76
C ILE A 226 -1.10 16.11 4.47
N GLY A 227 -1.27 15.33 3.39
CA GLY A 227 -1.80 15.81 2.12
C GLY A 227 -3.20 16.40 2.25
N VAL A 228 -4.11 15.74 2.99
CA VAL A 228 -5.48 16.21 3.24
C VAL A 228 -5.52 17.52 4.02
N ILE A 229 -4.56 17.76 4.92
CA ILE A 229 -4.49 19.02 5.68
C ILE A 229 -3.92 20.15 4.81
N ILE A 230 -2.78 19.90 4.16
CA ILE A 230 -2.03 20.93 3.43
C ILE A 230 -2.67 21.25 2.07
N GLY A 231 -3.24 20.25 1.41
CA GLY A 231 -3.77 20.37 0.05
C GLY A 231 -4.83 21.46 -0.09
N PRO A 232 -5.93 21.45 0.70
CA PRO A 232 -6.96 22.48 0.63
C PRO A 232 -6.47 23.88 1.01
N ILE A 233 -5.49 23.99 1.92
CA ILE A 233 -4.86 25.27 2.28
C ILE A 233 -4.14 25.85 1.06
N LEU A 234 -3.31 25.03 0.39
CA LEU A 234 -2.63 25.44 -0.83
C LEU A 234 -3.62 25.73 -1.97
N GLY A 235 -4.63 24.88 -2.14
CA GLY A 235 -5.65 25.04 -3.17
C GLY A 235 -6.48 26.30 -3.01
N GLY A 236 -6.87 26.64 -1.77
CA GLY A 236 -7.65 27.84 -1.46
C GLY A 236 -6.85 29.14 -1.53
N ILE A 237 -5.59 29.16 -1.05
CA ILE A 237 -4.74 30.37 -1.12
C ILE A 237 -4.35 30.68 -2.58
N LEU A 238 -4.15 29.64 -3.40
CA LEU A 238 -3.74 29.81 -4.80
C LEU A 238 -4.91 29.88 -5.78
N SER A 239 -6.13 29.49 -5.39
CA SER A 239 -7.31 29.69 -6.22
C SER A 239 -7.64 31.17 -6.30
N ASP A 240 -7.58 31.73 -7.51
CA ASP A 240 -7.76 33.16 -7.79
C ASP A 240 -6.71 34.11 -7.17
N PRO A 241 -5.45 34.06 -7.65
CA PRO A 241 -4.41 34.98 -7.21
C PRO A 241 -4.66 36.42 -7.70
N ALA A 242 -5.45 36.60 -8.77
CA ALA A 242 -5.77 37.90 -9.34
C ALA A 242 -6.77 38.68 -8.46
N GLY A 243 -7.74 37.98 -7.86
CA GLY A 243 -8.64 38.54 -6.84
C GLY A 243 -8.01 38.65 -5.46
N SER A 244 -7.18 37.67 -5.06
CA SER A 244 -6.59 37.61 -3.72
C SER A 244 -5.35 38.50 -3.52
N TYR A 245 -4.58 38.76 -4.58
CA TYR A 245 -3.37 39.61 -4.55
C TYR A 245 -3.36 40.64 -5.70
N PRO A 246 -4.30 41.60 -5.70
CA PRO A 246 -4.46 42.56 -6.81
C PRO A 246 -3.22 43.44 -7.04
N GLY A 247 -2.40 43.69 -6.02
CA GLY A 247 -1.18 44.51 -6.13
C GLY A 247 0.05 43.80 -6.73
N LEU A 248 0.05 42.46 -6.84
CA LEU A 248 1.19 41.68 -7.36
C LEU A 248 0.87 40.95 -8.68
N PHE A 249 -0.39 40.55 -8.87
CA PHE A 249 -0.81 39.72 -10.02
C PHE A 249 -1.98 40.29 -10.83
N GLY A 250 -2.49 41.47 -10.45
CA GLY A 250 -3.67 42.10 -11.06
C GLY A 250 -3.49 42.58 -12.51
N ASP A 251 -2.26 42.78 -12.99
CA ASP A 251 -2.00 43.30 -14.35
C ASP A 251 -1.65 42.21 -15.37
N VAL A 252 -1.50 40.96 -14.96
CA VAL A 252 -1.14 39.87 -15.88
C VAL A 252 -2.39 39.28 -16.52
N GLU A 253 -2.55 39.51 -17.83
CA GLU A 253 -3.69 39.03 -18.63
C GLU A 253 -3.87 37.49 -18.57
N PHE A 254 -2.77 36.75 -18.36
CA PHE A 254 -2.77 35.30 -18.15
C PHE A 254 -3.55 34.86 -16.90
N PHE A 255 -3.39 35.55 -15.76
CA PHE A 255 -4.10 35.21 -14.51
C PHE A 255 -5.57 35.63 -14.54
N LYS A 256 -5.92 36.64 -15.35
CA LYS A 256 -7.33 37.00 -15.63
C LYS A 256 -8.03 35.97 -16.51
N LYS A 257 -7.30 35.41 -17.50
CA LYS A 257 -7.84 34.42 -18.44
C LYS A 257 -7.91 33.00 -17.85
N TYR A 258 -7.01 32.67 -16.92
CA TYR A 258 -6.95 31.36 -16.24
C TYR A 258 -6.72 31.49 -14.72
N PRO A 259 -7.73 31.91 -13.95
CA PRO A 259 -7.60 32.11 -12.50
C PRO A 259 -7.25 30.82 -11.72
N TYR A 260 -7.51 29.65 -12.31
CA TYR A 260 -7.23 28.33 -11.71
C TYR A 260 -6.01 27.61 -12.31
N ALA A 261 -5.27 28.25 -13.23
CA ALA A 261 -4.03 27.65 -13.76
C ALA A 261 -2.90 27.66 -12.72
N THR A 262 -2.85 28.64 -11.81
CA THR A 262 -1.84 28.77 -10.75
C THR A 262 -1.75 27.59 -9.78
N PRO A 263 -2.83 27.15 -9.11
CA PRO A 263 -2.75 26.01 -8.20
C PRO A 263 -2.38 24.73 -8.94
N ASN A 264 -2.81 24.61 -10.21
CA ASN A 264 -2.49 23.48 -11.08
C ASN A 264 -1.03 23.47 -11.54
N LEU A 265 -0.46 24.64 -11.85
CA LEU A 265 0.93 24.76 -12.26
C LEU A 265 1.88 24.51 -11.09
N LEU A 266 1.55 25.00 -9.89
CA LEU A 266 2.31 24.65 -8.68
C LEU A 266 2.28 23.14 -8.41
N SER A 267 1.09 22.54 -8.54
CA SER A 267 0.91 21.09 -8.41
C SER A 267 1.73 20.32 -9.46
N ALA A 268 1.78 20.80 -10.70
CA ALA A 268 2.57 20.23 -11.77
C ALA A 268 4.09 20.32 -11.50
N VAL A 269 4.58 21.44 -10.96
CA VAL A 269 5.98 21.57 -10.52
C VAL A 269 6.28 20.58 -9.41
N PHE A 270 5.40 20.45 -8.41
CA PHE A 270 5.59 19.51 -7.31
C PHE A 270 5.63 18.05 -7.79
N LEU A 271 4.70 17.67 -8.68
CA LEU A 271 4.67 16.34 -9.31
C LEU A 271 5.88 16.09 -10.21
N SER A 272 6.38 17.10 -10.92
CA SER A 272 7.59 16.99 -11.75
C SER A 272 8.84 16.80 -10.90
N CYS A 273 8.97 17.52 -9.79
CA CYS A 273 10.04 17.31 -8.81
C CYS A 273 9.98 15.92 -8.18
N ALA A 274 8.78 15.42 -7.86
CA ALA A 274 8.59 14.06 -7.36
C ALA A 274 9.00 13.03 -8.42
N ALA A 275 8.59 13.21 -9.68
CA ALA A 275 8.98 12.34 -10.79
C ALA A 275 10.50 12.32 -11.02
N LEU A 276 11.16 13.49 -10.96
CA LEU A 276 12.62 13.59 -11.04
C LEU A 276 13.31 12.88 -9.87
N SER A 277 12.76 13.00 -8.66
CA SER A 277 13.29 12.32 -7.47
C SER A 277 13.20 10.79 -7.61
N VAL A 278 12.08 10.27 -8.12
CA VAL A 278 11.92 8.84 -8.43
C VAL A 278 12.90 8.41 -9.52
N TRP A 279 13.09 9.23 -10.55
CA TRP A 279 13.99 8.90 -11.65
C TRP A 279 15.45 8.79 -11.20
N LEU A 280 15.90 9.74 -10.37
CA LEU A 280 17.30 9.86 -9.92
C LEU A 280 17.67 8.98 -8.72
N CYS A 281 16.74 8.73 -7.79
CA CYS A 281 17.08 8.07 -6.52
C CYS A 281 16.56 6.64 -6.39
N LEU A 282 15.76 6.16 -7.34
CA LEU A 282 15.24 4.80 -7.32
C LEU A 282 16.07 3.93 -8.27
N ASP A 283 17.09 3.27 -7.73
CA ASP A 283 17.89 2.23 -8.42
C ASP A 283 17.39 0.82 -8.08
#